data_AF-A0A2R6IFF0-F1
#
_entry.id   AF-A0A2R6IFF0-F1
#
_cell.length_a   1.000
_cell.length_b   1.000
_cell.length_c   1.000
_cell.angle_alpha   90.00
_cell.angle_beta   90.00
_cell.angle_gamma   90.00
#
_symmetry.space_group_name_H-M   'P 1'
#
loop_
_entity.id
_entity.type
_entity.pdbx_description
1 polymer ?
#
loop_
_entity_poly.entity_id
_entity_poly.type
_entity_poly.pdbx_seq_one_letter_code
_entity_poly.pdbx_strand_id
1 'polypeptide(L)'
;MVNRREPTGEQTFHASAQGGVRFVTGEAETETRAVTYVRSGSAGWQTTSRRAAKTNVEPVDAGEVLDGVEEMAVSTREYADVDGDGQGVRHIGPMAEDSHEVADVGDGDEHINSVNADGLSFAASKELAGWLGERTSQLRDESAERDERIDELREENERLRERLSAVEDRREVPERDPTAATDD
;
A
#
# COMPACT_ATOMS: atom_id res chain seq x y z
N MET A 1 -18.28 -5.60 -40.52
CA MET A 1 -17.84 -6.90 -39.95
C MET A 1 -17.45 -6.60 -38.52
N VAL A 2 -18.29 -6.93 -37.53
CA VAL A 2 -18.02 -6.71 -36.10
C VAL A 2 -17.99 -8.10 -35.45
N ASN A 3 -16.93 -8.37 -34.70
CA ASN A 3 -16.60 -9.65 -34.08
C ASN A 3 -17.82 -10.36 -33.47
N ARG A 4 -18.32 -11.40 -34.15
CA ARG A 4 -18.88 -12.58 -33.50
C ARG A 4 -17.66 -13.29 -32.91
N ARG A 5 -17.44 -13.35 -31.59
CA ARG A 5 -18.03 -14.31 -30.64
C ARG A 5 -17.32 -14.12 -29.25
N GLU A 6 -17.83 -14.41 -28.04
CA GLU A 6 -18.91 -15.33 -27.58
C GLU A 6 -19.60 -14.83 -26.29
N PRO A 7 -20.93 -14.84 -26.26
CA PRO A 7 -21.61 -15.81 -25.41
C PRO A 7 -22.28 -16.86 -26.30
N THR A 8 -21.88 -18.12 -26.12
CA THR A 8 -22.37 -19.26 -26.92
C THR A 8 -22.74 -20.40 -25.98
N GLY A 9 -23.66 -21.27 -26.44
CA GLY A 9 -24.27 -22.33 -25.62
C GLY A 9 -25.73 -22.06 -25.24
N GLU A 10 -26.38 -23.08 -24.69
CA GLU A 10 -27.73 -22.96 -24.11
C GLU A 10 -27.70 -22.08 -22.85
N GLN A 11 -28.83 -21.46 -22.48
CA GLN A 11 -28.97 -20.67 -21.24
C GLN A 11 -28.08 -19.41 -21.15
N THR A 12 -27.71 -18.79 -22.28
CA THR A 12 -26.93 -17.55 -22.31
C THR A 12 -27.80 -16.29 -22.34
N PHE A 13 -27.37 -15.21 -21.67
CA PHE A 13 -27.96 -13.87 -21.76
C PHE A 13 -26.98 -12.91 -22.45
N HIS A 14 -27.37 -12.37 -23.61
CA HIS A 14 -26.58 -11.40 -24.38
C HIS A 14 -27.38 -10.11 -24.60
N ALA A 15 -26.82 -8.97 -24.22
CA ALA A 15 -27.43 -7.65 -24.38
C ALA A 15 -26.63 -6.79 -25.38
N SER A 16 -27.31 -6.24 -26.40
CA SER A 16 -26.75 -5.27 -27.34
C SER A 16 -27.62 -4.01 -27.37
N ALA A 17 -27.12 -2.93 -26.79
CA ALA A 17 -27.84 -1.65 -26.71
C ALA A 17 -26.90 -0.47 -27.02
N GLN A 18 -27.27 0.35 -28.00
CA GLN A 18 -26.48 1.54 -28.39
C GLN A 18 -26.42 2.59 -27.27
N GLY A 19 -27.45 2.64 -26.42
CA GLY A 19 -27.55 3.58 -25.30
C GLY A 19 -26.90 3.10 -23.99
N GLY A 20 -26.44 1.85 -23.92
CA GLY A 20 -25.99 1.21 -22.69
C GLY A 20 -27.03 0.27 -22.06
N VAL A 21 -26.65 -0.39 -20.97
CA VAL A 21 -27.46 -1.40 -20.25
C VAL A 21 -27.43 -1.09 -18.76
N ARG A 22 -28.57 -1.19 -18.07
CA ARG A 22 -28.72 -0.92 -16.64
C ARG A 22 -29.38 -2.11 -15.95
N PHE A 23 -28.80 -2.54 -14.83
CA PHE A 23 -29.36 -3.54 -13.94
C PHE A 23 -29.90 -2.85 -12.69
N VAL A 24 -31.15 -3.13 -12.34
CA VAL A 24 -31.86 -2.57 -11.19
C VAL A 24 -32.53 -3.71 -10.45
N THR A 25 -32.27 -3.83 -9.16
CA THR A 25 -32.88 -4.80 -8.26
C THR A 25 -33.61 -4.07 -7.13
N GLY A 26 -34.67 -4.65 -6.56
CA GLY A 26 -35.52 -4.03 -5.52
C GLY A 26 -36.69 -3.18 -6.04
N GLU A 27 -37.60 -2.77 -5.13
CA GLU A 27 -38.81 -2.00 -5.48
C GLU A 27 -38.45 -0.63 -6.07
N ALA A 28 -39.30 -0.09 -6.96
CA ALA A 28 -38.99 0.88 -8.03
C ALA A 28 -39.16 2.38 -7.71
N GLU A 29 -39.44 2.77 -6.46
CA GLU A 29 -39.75 4.15 -6.10
C GLU A 29 -38.59 4.78 -5.30
N THR A 30 -37.75 5.63 -5.92
CA THR A 30 -36.78 6.62 -5.36
C THR A 30 -35.45 6.67 -6.12
N GLU A 31 -34.93 7.89 -6.29
CA GLU A 31 -33.68 8.24 -7.00
C GLU A 31 -32.38 7.74 -6.30
N THR A 32 -32.53 6.85 -5.31
CA THR A 32 -31.51 6.47 -4.32
C THR A 32 -31.01 5.02 -4.51
N ARG A 33 -31.27 4.38 -5.66
CA ARG A 33 -30.98 2.95 -5.85
C ARG A 33 -29.50 2.60 -6.03
N ALA A 34 -29.11 1.48 -5.42
CA ALA A 34 -27.99 0.67 -5.86
C ALA A 34 -28.27 0.19 -7.31
N VAL A 35 -27.45 0.65 -8.24
CA VAL A 35 -27.60 0.41 -9.67
C VAL A 35 -26.23 0.10 -10.20
N THR A 36 -26.19 -0.88 -11.10
CA THR A 36 -25.00 -1.15 -11.91
C THR A 36 -25.35 -1.03 -13.38
N TYR A 37 -24.57 -0.27 -14.14
CA TYR A 37 -24.81 -0.04 -15.56
C TYR A 37 -23.52 0.04 -16.38
N VAL A 38 -23.64 -0.18 -17.69
CA VAL A 38 -22.60 0.10 -18.67
C VAL A 38 -23.12 1.22 -19.58
N ARG A 39 -22.36 2.33 -19.66
CA ARG A 39 -22.73 3.47 -20.50
C ARG A 39 -22.43 3.16 -21.97
N SER A 40 -23.18 3.77 -22.89
CA SER A 40 -22.78 3.85 -24.30
C SER A 40 -21.31 4.28 -24.45
N GLY A 41 -20.56 3.57 -25.30
CA GLY A 41 -19.14 3.82 -25.55
C GLY A 41 -18.19 3.45 -24.42
N SER A 42 -18.66 2.77 -23.35
CA SER A 42 -17.82 2.29 -22.26
C SER A 42 -17.76 0.76 -22.25
N ALA A 43 -16.64 0.20 -21.80
CA ALA A 43 -16.49 -1.22 -21.47
C ALA A 43 -16.59 -1.48 -19.96
N GLY A 44 -16.54 -0.44 -19.13
CA GLY A 44 -16.52 -0.55 -17.67
C GLY A 44 -17.90 -0.48 -17.04
N TRP A 45 -18.07 -1.23 -15.95
CA TRP A 45 -19.20 -1.14 -15.05
C TRP A 45 -19.20 0.17 -14.28
N GLN A 46 -20.39 0.71 -14.03
CA GLN A 46 -20.64 1.88 -13.20
C GLN A 46 -21.58 1.46 -12.08
N THR A 47 -21.13 1.56 -10.84
CA THR A 47 -21.92 1.21 -9.66
C THR A 47 -22.27 2.46 -8.86
N THR A 48 -23.49 2.57 -8.35
CA THR A 48 -23.90 3.70 -7.51
C THR A 48 -22.99 3.85 -6.30
N SER A 49 -22.28 4.98 -6.20
CA SER A 49 -21.42 5.30 -5.05
C SER A 49 -21.63 6.73 -4.52
N ARG A 50 -22.81 7.32 -4.74
CA ARG A 50 -23.14 8.67 -4.23
C ARG A 50 -23.32 8.64 -2.72
N ARG A 51 -22.76 9.62 -2.00
CA ARG A 51 -22.96 9.77 -0.53
C ARG A 51 -24.43 9.84 -0.15
N ALA A 52 -25.25 10.57 -0.91
CA ALA A 52 -26.70 10.68 -0.66
C ALA A 52 -27.46 9.34 -0.82
N ALA A 53 -26.85 8.34 -1.45
CA ALA A 53 -27.40 6.99 -1.57
C ALA A 53 -26.92 6.04 -0.46
N LYS A 54 -26.14 6.53 0.51
CA LYS A 54 -25.56 5.74 1.60
C LYS A 54 -25.97 6.34 2.94
N THR A 55 -26.39 5.48 3.86
CA THR A 55 -26.58 5.79 5.28
C THR A 55 -25.48 5.10 6.10
N ASN A 56 -25.42 5.38 7.40
CA ASN A 56 -24.52 4.69 8.34
C ASN A 56 -23.06 4.66 7.86
N VAL A 57 -22.57 5.82 7.42
CA VAL A 57 -21.20 5.92 6.88
C VAL A 57 -20.25 6.19 8.04
N GLU A 58 -19.51 5.16 8.41
CA GLU A 58 -18.51 5.17 9.48
C GLU A 58 -17.11 4.97 8.88
N PRO A 59 -16.07 5.56 9.49
CA PRO A 59 -14.69 5.27 9.08
C PRO A 59 -14.35 3.81 9.40
N VAL A 60 -13.54 3.20 8.54
CA VAL A 60 -12.88 1.92 8.84
C VAL A 60 -11.56 2.16 9.56
N ASP A 61 -11.15 1.24 10.42
CA ASP A 61 -9.79 1.23 10.96
C ASP A 61 -8.84 0.72 9.86
N ALA A 62 -8.05 1.63 9.29
CA ALA A 62 -7.18 1.30 8.19
C ALA A 62 -5.94 0.49 8.64
N GLY A 63 -5.58 0.57 9.93
CA GLY A 63 -4.51 -0.23 10.54
C GLY A 63 -4.94 -1.68 10.65
N GLU A 64 -6.09 -1.95 11.25
CA GLU A 64 -6.64 -3.31 11.34
C GLU A 64 -6.86 -3.93 9.94
N VAL A 65 -7.30 -3.12 8.96
CA VAL A 65 -7.43 -3.59 7.57
C VAL A 65 -6.08 -3.90 6.94
N LEU A 66 -5.05 -3.08 7.15
CA LEU A 66 -3.72 -3.36 6.62
C LEU A 66 -3.14 -4.63 7.24
N ASP A 67 -3.21 -4.77 8.57
CA ASP A 67 -2.73 -5.96 9.29
C ASP A 67 -3.42 -7.23 8.76
N GLY A 68 -4.74 -7.19 8.62
CA GLY A 68 -5.50 -8.31 8.05
C GLY A 68 -5.15 -8.62 6.59
N VAL A 69 -4.94 -7.59 5.76
CA VAL A 69 -4.52 -7.77 4.36
C VAL A 69 -3.08 -8.31 4.26
N GLU A 70 -2.19 -7.96 5.17
CA GLU A 70 -0.82 -8.49 5.23
C GLU A 70 -0.78 -9.99 5.57
N GLU A 71 -1.71 -10.46 6.41
CA GLU A 71 -1.84 -11.88 6.77
C GLU A 71 -2.58 -12.71 5.69
N MET A 72 -3.31 -12.04 4.80
CA MET A 72 -4.19 -12.66 3.80
C MET A 72 -3.42 -13.42 2.70
N ALA A 73 -3.80 -14.68 2.48
CA ALA A 73 -3.21 -15.48 1.41
C ALA A 73 -3.72 -15.07 0.02
N VAL A 74 -2.81 -14.75 -0.89
CA VAL A 74 -3.15 -14.54 -2.31
C VAL A 74 -2.79 -15.79 -3.11
N SER A 75 -3.81 -16.43 -3.65
CA SER A 75 -3.66 -17.69 -4.38
C SER A 75 -4.18 -17.57 -5.81
N THR A 76 -3.73 -18.46 -6.69
CA THR A 76 -4.43 -18.71 -7.95
C THR A 76 -5.47 -19.80 -7.76
N ARG A 77 -6.68 -19.62 -8.28
CA ARG A 77 -7.79 -20.57 -8.16
C ARG A 77 -8.49 -20.78 -9.49
N GLU A 78 -9.15 -21.92 -9.64
CA GLU A 78 -10.06 -22.21 -10.74
C GLU A 78 -11.43 -22.52 -10.16
N TYR A 79 -12.50 -22.24 -10.90
CA TYR A 79 -13.80 -22.77 -10.54
C TYR A 79 -13.83 -24.27 -10.80
N ALA A 80 -14.44 -25.02 -9.88
CA ALA A 80 -14.75 -26.43 -10.09
C ALA A 80 -15.84 -26.58 -11.16
N ASP A 81 -15.74 -27.62 -11.99
CA ASP A 81 -16.82 -28.04 -12.87
C ASP A 81 -17.82 -28.97 -12.14
N VAL A 82 -18.72 -29.61 -12.88
CA VAL A 82 -19.77 -30.49 -12.34
C VAL A 82 -19.21 -31.75 -11.68
N ASP A 83 -17.99 -32.16 -12.04
CA ASP A 83 -17.32 -33.36 -11.54
C ASP A 83 -16.31 -33.02 -10.41
N GLY A 84 -16.12 -31.73 -10.12
CA GLY A 84 -15.22 -31.24 -9.09
C GLY A 84 -13.79 -30.96 -9.58
N ASP A 85 -13.54 -31.08 -10.89
CA ASP A 85 -12.25 -30.80 -11.52
C ASP A 85 -12.14 -29.31 -11.91
N GLY A 86 -10.93 -28.84 -12.17
CA GLY A 86 -10.68 -27.45 -12.57
C GLY A 86 -11.16 -27.15 -13.99
N GLN A 87 -11.89 -26.03 -14.17
CA GLN A 87 -12.36 -25.57 -15.49
C GLN A 87 -11.23 -25.03 -16.41
N GLY A 88 -9.98 -24.99 -15.95
CA GLY A 88 -8.82 -24.58 -16.74
C GLY A 88 -8.66 -23.05 -16.91
N VAL A 89 -9.53 -22.26 -16.28
CA VAL A 89 -9.41 -20.80 -16.22
C VAL A 89 -8.98 -20.39 -14.82
N ARG A 90 -7.77 -19.81 -14.73
CA ARG A 90 -7.19 -19.34 -13.46
C ARG A 90 -7.55 -17.90 -13.17
N HIS A 91 -7.99 -17.68 -11.93
CA HIS A 91 -8.20 -16.40 -11.29
C HIS A 91 -7.14 -16.21 -10.19
N ILE A 92 -6.90 -14.96 -9.78
CA ILE A 92 -5.97 -14.63 -8.69
C ILE A 92 -6.68 -13.72 -7.69
N GLY A 93 -6.39 -13.92 -6.41
CA GLY A 93 -6.88 -13.08 -5.32
C GLY A 93 -7.07 -13.89 -4.04
N PRO A 94 -7.48 -13.23 -2.96
CA PRO A 94 -7.87 -13.92 -1.73
C PRO A 94 -9.17 -14.70 -1.90
N MET A 95 -9.48 -15.55 -0.92
CA MET A 95 -10.82 -16.11 -0.78
C MET A 95 -11.78 -15.06 -0.19
N ALA A 96 -13.08 -15.29 -0.33
CA ALA A 96 -14.08 -14.33 0.15
C ALA A 96 -14.10 -14.30 1.68
N GLU A 97 -13.96 -15.47 2.29
CA GLU A 97 -13.90 -15.72 3.72
C GLU A 97 -12.76 -14.94 4.38
N ASP A 98 -11.55 -14.99 3.79
CA ASP A 98 -10.41 -14.22 4.29
C ASP A 98 -10.72 -12.72 4.31
N SER A 99 -11.42 -12.22 3.29
CA SER A 99 -11.80 -10.81 3.21
C SER A 99 -12.85 -10.42 4.26
N HIS A 100 -13.72 -11.36 4.63
CA HIS A 100 -14.71 -11.19 5.69
C HIS A 100 -14.10 -11.22 7.09
N GLU A 101 -13.05 -12.00 7.30
CA GLU A 101 -12.29 -11.99 8.55
C GLU A 101 -11.64 -10.62 8.80
N VAL A 102 -11.19 -9.93 7.74
CA VAL A 102 -10.61 -8.57 7.84
C VAL A 102 -11.67 -7.50 8.03
N ALA A 103 -12.80 -7.59 7.32
CA ALA A 103 -13.91 -6.67 7.51
C ALA A 103 -15.25 -7.38 7.33
N ASP A 104 -16.12 -7.26 8.33
CA ASP A 104 -17.47 -7.81 8.30
C ASP A 104 -18.39 -6.98 7.36
N VAL A 105 -18.21 -7.13 6.05
CA VAL A 105 -18.88 -6.35 5.00
C VAL A 105 -19.48 -7.20 3.89
N GLY A 106 -20.78 -7.11 3.66
CA GLY A 106 -21.47 -7.87 2.62
C GLY A 106 -22.66 -8.63 3.17
N ASP A 107 -23.16 -9.59 2.39
CA ASP A 107 -24.38 -10.35 2.73
C ASP A 107 -24.08 -11.82 3.14
N GLY A 108 -22.81 -12.21 3.25
CA GLY A 108 -22.36 -13.56 3.63
C GLY A 108 -20.90 -13.82 3.24
N ASP A 109 -20.28 -14.84 3.83
CA ASP A 109 -18.85 -15.15 3.77
C ASP A 109 -18.38 -15.81 2.46
N GLU A 110 -19.26 -16.50 1.75
CA GLU A 110 -18.92 -17.23 0.50
C GLU A 110 -18.72 -16.32 -0.72
N HIS A 111 -19.08 -15.04 -0.64
CA HIS A 111 -19.09 -14.11 -1.77
C HIS A 111 -18.60 -12.72 -1.40
N ILE A 112 -17.63 -12.20 -2.13
CA ILE A 112 -17.20 -10.82 -2.01
C ILE A 112 -17.70 -9.95 -3.17
N ASN A 113 -18.34 -8.83 -2.83
CA ASN A 113 -18.66 -7.79 -3.81
C ASN A 113 -17.38 -7.06 -4.25
N SER A 114 -17.22 -6.79 -5.55
CA SER A 114 -16.02 -6.10 -6.05
C SER A 114 -15.80 -4.72 -5.42
N VAL A 115 -16.86 -4.00 -5.04
CA VAL A 115 -16.77 -2.71 -4.33
C VAL A 115 -16.16 -2.89 -2.94
N ASN A 116 -16.45 -4.00 -2.26
CA ASN A 116 -15.90 -4.29 -0.93
C ASN A 116 -14.41 -4.69 -1.07
N ALA A 117 -14.07 -5.53 -2.05
CA ALA A 117 -12.69 -5.90 -2.35
C ALA A 117 -11.83 -4.66 -2.71
N ASP A 118 -12.35 -3.75 -3.52
CA ASP A 118 -11.70 -2.48 -3.85
C ASP A 118 -11.56 -1.59 -2.60
N GLY A 119 -12.57 -1.59 -1.72
CA GLY A 119 -12.56 -0.85 -0.46
C GLY A 119 -11.45 -1.30 0.49
N LEU A 120 -11.31 -2.62 0.71
CA LEU A 120 -10.21 -3.21 1.48
C LEU A 120 -8.85 -2.85 0.88
N SER A 121 -8.70 -3.03 -0.44
CA SER A 121 -7.47 -2.69 -1.16
C SER A 121 -7.10 -1.21 -1.00
N PHE A 122 -8.08 -0.32 -1.06
CA PHE A 122 -7.88 1.12 -0.92
C PHE A 122 -7.51 1.52 0.52
N ALA A 123 -8.17 0.94 1.52
CA ALA A 123 -7.88 1.20 2.93
C ALA A 123 -6.45 0.76 3.29
N ALA A 124 -6.07 -0.47 2.94
CA ALA A 124 -4.72 -0.99 3.13
C ALA A 124 -3.67 -0.14 2.39
N SER A 125 -3.92 0.22 1.13
CA SER A 125 -3.00 1.07 0.34
C SER A 125 -2.79 2.45 0.97
N LYS A 126 -3.84 3.03 1.54
CA LYS A 126 -3.78 4.35 2.19
C LYS A 126 -2.97 4.28 3.48
N GLU A 127 -3.19 3.26 4.29
CA GLU A 127 -2.44 3.08 5.54
C GLU A 127 -0.96 2.82 5.26
N LEU A 128 -0.65 1.93 4.32
CA LEU A 128 0.71 1.64 3.89
C LEU A 128 1.44 2.90 3.39
N ALA A 129 0.76 3.76 2.63
CA ALA A 129 1.34 5.02 2.18
C ALA A 129 1.66 5.98 3.34
N GLY A 130 0.82 5.99 4.39
CA GLY A 130 1.07 6.73 5.63
C GLY A 130 2.31 6.22 6.35
N TRP A 131 2.36 4.91 6.60
CA TRP A 131 3.49 4.25 7.26
C TRP A 131 4.82 4.48 6.52
N LEU A 132 4.83 4.36 5.18
CA LEU A 132 6.01 4.63 4.35
C LEU A 132 6.45 6.09 4.46
N GLY A 133 5.51 7.03 4.52
CA GLY A 133 5.79 8.46 4.70
C GLY A 133 6.46 8.74 6.04
N GLU A 134 5.90 8.21 7.13
CA GLU A 134 6.45 8.34 8.48
C GLU A 134 7.84 7.74 8.59
N ARG A 135 8.03 6.51 8.06
CA ARG A 135 9.32 5.82 8.08
C ARG A 135 10.37 6.57 7.26
N THR A 136 9.98 7.13 6.12
CA THR A 136 10.87 7.95 5.29
C THR A 136 11.28 9.23 6.01
N SER A 137 10.37 9.88 6.75
CA SER A 137 10.71 11.07 7.54
C SER A 137 11.71 10.72 8.66
N GLN A 138 11.43 9.68 9.44
CA GLN A 138 12.31 9.22 10.51
C GLN A 138 13.72 8.93 10.00
N LEU A 139 13.84 8.21 8.89
CA LEU A 139 15.15 7.90 8.30
C LEU A 139 15.92 9.14 7.84
N ARG A 140 15.21 10.18 7.37
CA ARG A 140 15.84 11.46 6.99
C ARG A 140 16.36 12.21 8.22
N ASP A 141 15.57 12.25 9.28
CA ASP A 141 15.94 12.91 10.52
C ASP A 141 17.15 12.21 11.15
N GLU A 142 17.13 10.87 11.24
CA GLU A 142 18.28 10.09 11.72
C GLU A 142 19.52 10.27 10.84
N SER A 143 19.36 10.42 9.52
CA SER A 143 20.49 10.67 8.61
C SER A 143 21.10 12.04 8.87
N ALA A 144 20.27 13.08 9.04
CA ALA A 144 20.74 14.43 9.35
C ALA A 144 21.49 14.46 10.69
N GLU A 145 20.95 13.82 11.74
CA GLU A 145 21.63 13.71 13.03
C GLU A 145 22.98 12.99 12.93
N ARG A 146 23.06 11.92 12.12
CA ARG A 146 24.31 11.19 11.87
C ARG A 146 25.32 12.05 11.11
N ASP A 147 24.89 12.82 10.13
CA ASP A 147 25.75 13.72 9.37
C ASP A 147 26.32 14.84 10.26
N GLU A 148 25.48 15.46 11.10
CA GLU A 148 25.93 16.43 12.12
C GLU A 148 26.96 15.81 13.06
N ARG A 149 26.70 14.60 13.56
CA ARG A 149 27.64 13.90 14.44
C ARG A 149 28.96 13.57 13.76
N ILE A 150 28.93 13.24 12.47
CA ILE A 150 30.14 12.99 11.68
C ILE A 150 30.97 14.26 11.57
N ASP A 151 30.35 15.41 11.31
CA ASP A 151 31.04 16.68 11.18
C ASP A 151 31.65 17.12 12.53
N GLU A 152 30.92 16.99 13.64
CA GLU A 152 31.47 17.22 14.99
C GLU A 152 32.70 16.33 15.28
N LEU A 153 32.61 15.04 14.95
CA LEU A 153 33.71 14.09 15.18
C LEU A 153 34.91 14.40 14.29
N ARG A 154 34.70 14.92 13.08
CA ARG A 154 35.78 15.38 12.19
C ARG A 154 36.49 16.59 12.78
N GLU A 155 35.76 17.59 13.23
CA GLU A 155 36.31 18.79 13.89
C GLU A 155 37.08 18.42 15.16
N GLU A 156 36.54 17.52 15.99
CA GLU A 156 37.23 17.05 17.19
C GLU A 156 38.52 16.31 16.84
N ASN A 157 38.50 15.43 15.83
CA ASN A 157 39.68 14.73 15.36
C ASN A 157 40.75 15.68 14.84
N GLU A 158 40.39 16.71 14.09
CA GLU A 158 41.31 17.74 13.62
C GLU A 158 41.96 18.46 14.80
N ARG A 159 41.16 18.92 15.77
CA ARG A 159 41.67 19.57 16.98
C ARG A 159 42.60 18.67 17.80
N LEU A 160 42.27 17.38 17.91
CA LEU A 160 43.11 16.41 18.63
C LEU A 160 44.44 16.18 17.91
N ARG A 161 44.44 16.09 16.57
CA ARG A 161 45.65 15.96 15.75
C ARG A 161 46.55 17.19 15.90
N GLU A 162 45.99 18.39 15.87
CA GLU A 162 46.75 19.63 16.09
C GLU A 162 47.40 19.67 17.48
N ARG A 163 46.65 19.29 18.52
CA ARG A 163 47.18 19.22 19.89
C ARG A 163 48.28 18.18 20.02
N LEU A 164 48.14 17.03 19.37
CA LEU A 164 49.15 15.97 19.38
C LEU A 164 50.44 16.48 18.74
N SER A 165 50.37 17.08 17.54
CA SER A 165 51.51 17.70 16.86
C SER A 165 52.22 18.71 17.76
N ALA A 166 51.49 19.62 18.40
CA ALA A 166 52.09 20.63 19.28
C ALA A 166 52.77 20.06 20.53
N VAL A 167 52.31 18.90 21.02
CA VAL A 167 52.93 18.20 22.15
C VAL A 167 54.17 17.43 21.70
N GLU A 168 54.10 16.80 20.53
CA GLU A 168 55.24 16.11 19.89
C GLU A 168 56.37 17.10 19.61
N ASP A 169 56.08 18.23 18.97
CA ASP A 169 57.05 19.32 18.71
C ASP A 169 57.73 19.80 20.00
N ARG A 170 56.97 19.95 21.09
CA ARG A 170 57.51 20.38 22.39
C ARG A 170 58.47 19.37 23.00
N ARG A 171 58.23 18.07 22.78
CA ARG A 171 59.10 17.00 23.29
C ARG A 171 60.38 16.84 22.48
N GLU A 172 60.37 17.24 21.21
CA GLU A 172 61.56 17.21 20.35
C GLU A 172 62.52 18.38 20.58
N VAL A 173 62.08 19.47 21.25
CA VAL A 173 62.99 20.53 21.72
C VAL A 173 63.78 20.00 22.93
N PRO A 174 65.12 19.84 22.85
CA PRO A 174 65.90 19.31 23.97
C PRO A 174 65.76 20.21 25.18
N GLU A 175 65.60 19.62 26.37
CA GLU A 175 65.86 20.32 27.64
C GLU A 175 67.23 20.99 27.52
N ARG A 176 67.26 22.32 27.41
CA ARG A 176 68.51 23.07 27.43
C ARG A 176 69.12 22.88 28.81
N ASP A 177 70.12 22.00 28.86
CA ASP A 177 70.99 21.83 30.02
C ASP A 177 71.58 23.20 30.38
N PRO A 178 71.20 23.81 31.53
CA PRO A 178 71.59 25.18 31.86
C PRO A 178 73.03 25.30 32.35
N THR A 179 73.86 24.25 32.23
CA THR A 179 75.16 24.18 32.91
C THR A 179 76.38 24.55 32.07
N ALA A 180 76.23 25.03 30.83
CA ALA A 180 77.36 25.46 29.99
C ALA A 180 77.60 26.98 30.03
N ALA A 181 77.91 27.51 31.21
CA ALA A 181 78.46 28.86 31.37
C ALA A 181 79.41 28.89 32.59
N THR A 182 80.71 28.69 32.30
CA THR A 182 81.96 28.87 33.09
C THR A 182 82.90 27.77 32.57
N ASP A 183 84.12 27.98 32.09
CA ASP A 183 85.12 29.01 32.32
C ASP A 183 86.17 28.94 31.18
N ASP A 184 86.81 30.08 30.94
CA ASP A 184 88.18 30.35 30.42
C ASP A 184 88.66 29.71 29.10
#